data_AF-A0A7D5MPA2-F1
#
_entry.id   AF-A0A7D5MPA2-F1
#
_cell.length_a   1.000
_cell.length_b   1.000
_cell.length_c   1.000
_cell.angle_alpha   90.00
_cell.angle_beta   90.00
_cell.angle_gamma   90.00
#
_symmetry.space_group_name_H-M   'P 1'
#
loop_
_entity.id
_entity.type
_entity.pdbx_description
1 polymer ?
#
loop_
_entity_poly.entity_id
_entity_poly.type
_entity_poly.pdbx_seq_one_letter_code
_entity_poly.pdbx_strand_id
1 'polypeptide(L)'
;MSIVVLGDDVYVSGYETATSGTKIWKNGARISIENITGPIVNALCASGNDLYATGTKTAGNSDIWYWKNETGVQLTEALATRAITVSGSTVYVAGQNTSFQAVYWKNESIVVLDESETPGGSEAKSIFVSGENVYAVGKKGLDIVYWKNSVLVKISANADSRNNGMGIAFK
;
A
#
# COMPACT_ATOMS: atom_id res chain seq x y z
N MET A 1 -4.83 3.46 8.07
CA MET A 1 -4.72 4.92 8.30
C MET A 1 -3.38 5.35 7.76
N SER A 2 -3.30 6.50 7.12
CA SER A 2 -2.08 7.01 6.50
C SER A 2 -2.02 8.52 6.67
N ILE A 3 -0.82 9.09 6.71
CA ILE A 3 -0.61 10.53 6.71
C ILE A 3 0.47 10.87 5.69
N VAL A 4 0.28 11.96 4.97
CA VAL A 4 1.28 12.48 4.02
C VAL A 4 1.21 14.00 3.93
N VAL A 5 2.33 14.62 3.60
CA VAL A 5 2.44 16.07 3.35
C VAL A 5 2.66 16.30 1.87
N LEU A 6 1.92 17.23 1.28
CA LEU A 6 2.03 17.66 -0.12
C LEU A 6 2.07 19.19 -0.16
N GLY A 7 3.25 19.76 -0.42
CA GLY A 7 3.45 21.20 -0.23
C GLY A 7 3.18 21.60 1.22
N ASP A 8 2.30 22.57 1.43
CA ASP A 8 1.87 23.03 2.76
C ASP A 8 0.68 22.25 3.34
N ASP A 9 0.14 21.29 2.56
CA ASP A 9 -1.08 20.58 2.91
C ASP A 9 -0.79 19.22 3.54
N VAL A 10 -1.46 18.92 4.65
CA VAL A 10 -1.43 17.61 5.31
C VAL A 10 -2.67 16.81 4.95
N TYR A 11 -2.47 15.61 4.41
CA TYR A 11 -3.51 14.66 4.07
C TYR A 11 -3.48 13.47 5.02
N VAL A 12 -4.65 13.11 5.55
CA VAL A 12 -4.81 11.98 6.47
C VAL A 12 -5.92 11.06 5.96
N SER A 13 -5.70 9.74 5.95
CA SER A 13 -6.77 8.75 5.80
C SER A 13 -7.03 8.03 7.12
N GLY A 14 -8.29 7.77 7.42
CA GLY A 14 -8.71 7.22 8.71
C GLY A 14 -10.18 6.83 8.75
N TYR A 15 -10.56 6.05 9.76
CA TYR A 15 -11.92 5.53 9.89
C TYR A 15 -12.79 6.45 10.73
N GLU A 16 -13.96 6.81 10.20
CA GLU A 16 -14.98 7.52 10.96
C GLU A 16 -16.09 6.57 11.39
N THR A 17 -16.22 6.35 12.70
CA THR A 17 -17.22 5.46 13.29
C THR A 17 -18.66 5.93 13.05
N ALA A 18 -18.91 7.24 13.10
CA ALA A 18 -20.27 7.79 12.99
C ALA A 18 -20.93 7.53 11.64
N THR A 19 -20.13 7.41 10.56
CA THR A 19 -20.63 7.13 9.20
C THR A 19 -20.13 5.80 8.65
N SER A 20 -19.48 4.99 9.51
CA SER A 20 -18.92 3.67 9.19
C SER A 20 -18.15 3.62 7.88
N GLY A 21 -17.15 4.49 7.71
CA GLY A 21 -16.36 4.55 6.48
C GLY A 21 -15.00 5.19 6.64
N THR A 22 -14.07 4.85 5.74
CA THR A 22 -12.80 5.58 5.66
C THR A 22 -13.05 6.94 5.03
N LYS A 23 -12.43 7.97 5.59
CA LYS A 23 -12.46 9.35 5.09
C LYS A 23 -11.03 9.82 4.86
N ILE A 24 -10.94 10.90 4.09
CA ILE A 24 -9.71 11.66 3.92
C ILE A 24 -9.94 13.06 4.44
N TRP A 25 -8.93 13.60 5.12
CA TRP A 25 -8.90 14.97 5.58
C TRP A 25 -7.72 15.69 4.96
N LYS A 26 -7.92 16.94 4.55
CA LYS A 26 -6.90 17.91 4.15
C LYS A 26 -6.90 19.03 5.18
N ASN A 27 -5.79 19.24 5.89
CA ASN A 27 -5.66 20.27 6.94
C ASN A 27 -6.81 20.24 7.96
N GLY A 28 -7.26 19.03 8.33
CA GLY A 28 -8.36 18.83 9.28
C GLY A 28 -9.78 18.92 8.68
N ALA A 29 -9.95 19.39 7.45
CA ALA A 29 -11.23 19.42 6.75
C ALA A 29 -11.44 18.14 5.93
N ARG A 30 -12.64 17.55 5.99
CA ARG A 30 -12.97 16.35 5.20
C ARG A 30 -13.02 16.67 3.71
N ILE A 31 -12.50 15.75 2.90
CA ILE A 31 -12.58 15.79 1.45
C ILE A 31 -13.11 14.47 0.89
N SER A 32 -13.66 14.52 -0.32
CA SER A 32 -14.09 13.34 -1.08
C SER A 32 -13.18 13.17 -2.29
N ILE A 33 -12.78 11.93 -2.60
CA ILE A 33 -12.11 11.59 -3.87
C ILE A 33 -13.21 11.19 -4.87
N GLU A 34 -13.22 11.79 -6.07
CA GLU A 34 -14.09 11.42 -7.21
C GLU A 34 -15.61 11.41 -6.93
N ASN A 35 -16.11 12.08 -5.88
CA ASN A 35 -17.48 11.87 -5.38
C ASN A 35 -17.79 10.38 -5.07
N ILE A 36 -16.78 9.56 -4.81
CA ILE A 36 -16.96 8.16 -4.48
C ILE A 36 -17.43 8.05 -3.03
N THR A 37 -18.57 7.40 -2.84
CA THR A 37 -19.13 7.11 -1.53
C THR A 37 -18.45 5.90 -0.89
N GLY A 38 -17.85 6.10 0.27
CA GLY A 38 -17.32 5.02 1.12
C GLY A 38 -16.07 4.28 0.63
N PRO A 39 -15.08 4.92 -0.02
CA PRO A 39 -13.82 4.25 -0.32
C PRO A 39 -13.10 3.86 0.97
N ILE A 40 -12.39 2.74 0.97
CA ILE A 40 -11.49 2.35 2.07
C ILE A 40 -10.06 2.67 1.62
N VAL A 41 -9.49 3.77 2.12
CA VAL A 41 -8.12 4.20 1.80
C VAL A 41 -7.13 3.58 2.77
N ASN A 42 -6.32 2.64 2.27
CA ASN A 42 -5.33 1.91 3.05
C ASN A 42 -4.03 2.71 3.24
N ALA A 43 -3.56 3.35 2.17
CA ALA A 43 -2.32 4.11 2.17
C ALA A 43 -2.40 5.36 1.28
N LEU A 44 -1.61 6.37 1.64
CA LEU A 44 -1.41 7.63 0.91
C LEU A 44 0.07 7.83 0.59
N CYS A 45 0.36 8.47 -0.53
CA CYS A 45 1.70 8.92 -0.91
C CYS A 45 1.58 10.28 -1.64
N ALA A 46 2.61 11.12 -1.54
CA ALA A 46 2.69 12.38 -2.26
C ALA A 46 3.97 12.36 -3.10
N SER A 47 3.88 12.80 -4.34
CA SER A 47 5.05 12.93 -5.23
C SER A 47 4.85 14.10 -6.18
N GLY A 48 5.82 15.02 -6.21
CA GLY A 48 5.67 16.29 -6.90
C GLY A 48 4.45 17.06 -6.37
N ASN A 49 3.48 17.33 -7.25
CA ASN A 49 2.23 18.03 -6.92
C ASN A 49 1.04 17.08 -6.79
N ASP A 50 1.27 15.77 -6.87
CA ASP A 50 0.21 14.78 -6.98
C ASP A 50 0.05 13.99 -5.67
N LEU A 51 -1.20 13.79 -5.26
CA LEU A 51 -1.57 12.88 -4.18
C LEU A 51 -1.94 11.52 -4.75
N TYR A 52 -1.43 10.47 -4.14
CA TYR A 52 -1.71 9.09 -4.51
C TYR A 52 -2.37 8.36 -3.34
N ALA A 53 -3.29 7.47 -3.67
CA ALA A 53 -3.99 6.65 -2.69
C ALA A 53 -4.17 5.22 -3.20
N THR A 54 -4.33 4.25 -2.31
CA THR A 54 -4.77 2.90 -2.67
C THR A 54 -5.80 2.36 -1.69
N GLY A 55 -6.70 1.50 -2.15
CA GLY A 55 -7.87 1.13 -1.38
C GLY A 55 -8.96 0.41 -2.18
N THR A 56 -10.13 0.27 -1.57
CA THR A 56 -11.35 -0.16 -2.28
C THR A 56 -12.17 1.05 -2.71
N LYS A 57 -12.82 0.95 -3.87
CA LYS A 57 -13.65 2.04 -4.40
C LYS A 57 -14.92 2.25 -3.57
N THR A 58 -15.66 1.20 -3.27
CA THR A 58 -16.89 1.28 -2.48
C THR A 58 -16.86 0.31 -1.31
N ALA A 59 -17.47 0.70 -0.20
CA ALA A 59 -17.63 -0.19 0.95
C ALA A 59 -18.42 -1.44 0.53
N GLY A 60 -17.87 -2.62 0.82
CA GLY A 60 -18.45 -3.90 0.41
C GLY A 60 -18.05 -4.39 -0.99
N ASN A 61 -17.33 -3.60 -1.79
CA ASN A 61 -16.70 -4.07 -3.02
C ASN A 61 -15.27 -4.59 -2.74
N SER A 62 -14.91 -5.71 -3.37
CA SER A 62 -13.57 -6.31 -3.34
C SER A 62 -12.61 -5.72 -4.36
N ASP A 63 -13.08 -4.93 -5.34
CA ASP A 63 -12.21 -4.31 -6.32
C ASP A 63 -11.23 -3.36 -5.64
N ILE A 64 -9.94 -3.60 -5.88
CA ILE A 64 -8.85 -2.80 -5.36
C ILE A 64 -8.37 -1.83 -6.44
N TRP A 65 -8.13 -0.59 -6.01
CA TRP A 65 -7.79 0.53 -6.86
C TRP A 65 -6.57 1.27 -6.31
N TYR A 66 -5.92 2.02 -7.18
CA TYR A 66 -5.15 3.18 -6.76
C TYR A 66 -5.64 4.42 -7.50
N TRP A 67 -5.42 5.58 -6.88
CA TRP A 67 -5.77 6.88 -7.43
C TRP A 67 -4.54 7.75 -7.53
N LYS A 68 -4.48 8.53 -8.60
CA LYS A 68 -3.66 9.73 -8.72
C LYS A 68 -4.62 10.91 -8.74
N ASN A 69 -4.60 11.72 -7.70
CA ASN A 69 -5.60 12.77 -7.43
C ASN A 69 -7.03 12.19 -7.51
N GLU A 70 -7.83 12.66 -8.47
CA GLU A 70 -9.21 12.24 -8.71
C GLU A 70 -9.33 11.28 -9.91
N THR A 71 -8.26 10.55 -10.24
CA THR A 71 -8.28 9.56 -11.33
C THR A 71 -7.81 8.20 -10.82
N GLY A 72 -8.75 7.28 -10.73
CA GLY A 72 -8.58 5.91 -10.27
C GLY A 72 -8.33 4.90 -11.38
N VAL A 73 -7.48 3.94 -11.09
CA VAL A 73 -7.24 2.75 -11.92
C VAL A 73 -7.43 1.51 -11.07
N GLN A 74 -8.15 0.51 -11.60
CA GLN A 74 -8.35 -0.77 -10.95
C GLN A 74 -7.09 -1.63 -11.09
N LEU A 75 -6.67 -2.27 -10.00
CA LEU A 75 -5.58 -3.24 -10.00
C LEU A 75 -6.13 -4.64 -10.25
N THR A 76 -5.60 -5.33 -11.24
CA THR A 76 -5.98 -6.71 -11.56
C THR A 76 -5.37 -7.68 -10.54
N GLU A 77 -6.08 -8.78 -10.29
CA GLU A 77 -5.65 -9.87 -9.38
C GLU A 77 -5.38 -9.41 -7.94
N ALA A 78 -5.81 -8.22 -7.56
CA ALA A 78 -5.58 -7.64 -6.25
C ALA A 78 -6.62 -8.14 -5.24
N LEU A 79 -6.12 -8.72 -4.13
CA LEU A 79 -6.95 -9.07 -2.98
C LEU A 79 -6.88 -7.99 -1.90
N ALA A 80 -5.71 -7.39 -1.71
CA ALA A 80 -5.49 -6.33 -0.73
C ALA A 80 -4.30 -5.45 -1.09
N THR A 81 -4.36 -4.18 -0.70
CA THR A 81 -3.21 -3.25 -0.75
C THR A 81 -2.89 -2.71 0.64
N ARG A 82 -1.60 -2.40 0.85
CA ARG A 82 -1.04 -2.00 2.15
C ARG A 82 -0.20 -0.74 2.09
N ALA A 83 0.52 -0.54 1.00
CA ALA A 83 1.39 0.60 0.82
C ALA A 83 1.40 1.06 -0.63
N ILE A 84 1.69 2.34 -0.83
CA ILE A 84 1.87 2.96 -2.13
C ILE A 84 3.08 3.88 -2.04
N THR A 85 3.95 3.85 -3.05
CA THR A 85 5.05 4.79 -3.22
C THR A 85 5.23 5.13 -4.69
N VAL A 86 5.90 6.24 -4.99
CA VAL A 86 6.11 6.72 -6.35
C VAL A 86 7.59 7.03 -6.54
N SER A 87 8.16 6.57 -7.66
CA SER A 87 9.53 6.89 -8.06
C SER A 87 9.54 7.36 -9.51
N GLY A 88 9.85 8.64 -9.70
CA GLY A 88 9.69 9.31 -10.99
C GLY A 88 8.22 9.27 -11.43
N SER A 89 7.94 8.71 -12.60
CA SER A 89 6.58 8.52 -13.12
C SER A 89 5.94 7.18 -12.74
N THR A 90 6.67 6.30 -12.06
CA THR A 90 6.21 4.93 -11.78
C THR A 90 5.56 4.85 -10.41
N VAL A 91 4.35 4.32 -10.36
CA VAL A 91 3.61 4.02 -9.13
C VAL A 91 3.92 2.59 -8.69
N TYR A 92 4.17 2.38 -7.40
CA TYR A 92 4.39 1.07 -6.82
C TYR A 92 3.39 0.86 -5.70
N VAL A 93 2.55 -0.17 -5.82
CA VAL A 93 1.54 -0.51 -4.81
C VAL A 93 1.86 -1.89 -4.27
N ALA A 94 2.07 -2.04 -2.97
CA ALA A 94 2.34 -3.35 -2.34
C ALA A 94 1.09 -3.94 -1.70
N GLY A 95 0.99 -5.28 -1.73
CA GLY A 95 -0.12 -5.98 -1.13
C GLY A 95 -0.08 -7.50 -1.32
N GLN A 96 -1.27 -8.05 -1.56
CA GLN A 96 -1.52 -9.48 -1.75
C GLN A 96 -2.44 -9.71 -2.95
N ASN A 97 -2.12 -10.71 -3.77
CA ASN A 97 -2.97 -11.11 -4.90
C ASN A 97 -4.06 -12.11 -4.50
N THR A 98 -4.95 -12.44 -5.42
CA THR A 98 -6.04 -13.42 -5.22
C THR A 98 -5.54 -14.85 -5.00
N SER A 99 -4.28 -15.14 -5.31
CA SER A 99 -3.59 -16.40 -5.01
C SER A 99 -2.91 -16.39 -3.62
N PHE A 100 -3.20 -15.38 -2.79
CA PHE A 100 -2.63 -15.18 -1.46
C PHE A 100 -1.10 -15.02 -1.44
N GLN A 101 -0.50 -14.51 -2.51
CA GLN A 101 0.94 -14.26 -2.64
C GLN A 101 1.26 -12.78 -2.38
N ALA A 102 2.44 -12.53 -1.81
CA ALA A 102 3.01 -11.19 -1.72
C ALA A 102 3.30 -10.66 -3.12
N VAL A 103 2.78 -9.48 -3.43
CA VAL A 103 2.95 -8.84 -4.74
C VAL A 103 3.17 -7.35 -4.58
N TYR A 104 3.66 -6.74 -5.65
CA TYR A 104 3.44 -5.32 -5.89
C TYR A 104 2.96 -5.09 -7.32
N TRP A 105 2.19 -4.03 -7.53
CA TRP A 105 1.86 -3.51 -8.85
C TRP A 105 2.83 -2.38 -9.18
N LYS A 106 3.44 -2.46 -10.36
CA LYS A 106 4.23 -1.39 -10.98
C LYS A 106 3.37 -0.73 -12.04
N ASN A 107 2.85 0.45 -11.71
CA ASN A 107 1.65 1.02 -12.31
C ASN A 107 0.49 0.01 -12.17
N GLU A 108 0.04 -0.59 -13.26
CA GLU A 108 -1.03 -1.59 -13.27
C GLU A 108 -0.50 -3.03 -13.40
N SER A 109 0.77 -3.19 -13.78
CA SER A 109 1.37 -4.51 -14.01
C SER A 109 1.77 -5.17 -12.70
N ILE A 110 1.22 -6.35 -12.44
CA ILE A 110 1.53 -7.14 -11.25
C ILE A 110 2.94 -7.73 -11.33
N VAL A 111 3.64 -7.72 -10.20
CA VAL A 111 4.92 -8.39 -9.97
C VAL A 111 4.79 -9.25 -8.73
N VAL A 112 4.97 -10.56 -8.91
CA VAL A 112 4.93 -11.53 -7.82
C VAL A 112 6.28 -11.52 -7.09
N LEU A 113 6.24 -11.37 -5.77
CA LEU A 113 7.43 -11.41 -4.91
C LEU A 113 7.70 -12.82 -4.37
N ASP A 114 6.65 -13.62 -4.25
CA ASP A 114 6.71 -14.97 -3.71
C ASP A 114 5.86 -15.92 -4.54
N GLU A 115 6.49 -16.61 -5.48
CA GLU A 115 5.83 -17.58 -6.36
C GLU A 115 5.52 -18.91 -5.67
N SER A 116 6.06 -19.14 -4.47
CA SER A 116 5.86 -20.42 -3.78
C SER A 116 4.50 -20.49 -3.10
N GLU A 117 3.88 -21.67 -3.17
CA GLU A 117 2.71 -21.97 -2.35
C GLU A 117 3.13 -22.09 -0.88
N THR A 118 2.84 -21.04 -0.12
CA THR A 118 3.18 -20.98 1.30
C THR A 118 1.93 -21.23 2.14
N PRO A 119 1.92 -22.22 3.05
CA PRO A 119 0.85 -22.36 4.02
C PRO A 119 0.64 -21.05 4.82
N GLY A 120 -0.57 -20.51 4.78
CA GLY A 120 -0.90 -19.19 5.38
C GLY A 120 -0.65 -17.98 4.48
N GLY A 121 -0.17 -18.19 3.25
CA GLY A 121 0.06 -17.16 2.24
C GLY A 121 1.23 -16.23 2.55
N SER A 122 1.46 -15.28 1.66
CA SER A 122 2.41 -14.18 1.84
C SER A 122 1.75 -12.84 1.50
N GLU A 123 2.27 -11.77 2.10
CA GLU A 123 1.71 -10.42 1.95
C GLU A 123 2.82 -9.39 2.07
N ALA A 124 2.92 -8.47 1.09
CA ALA A 124 3.78 -7.30 1.19
C ALA A 124 3.05 -6.19 1.94
N LYS A 125 3.64 -5.71 3.04
CA LYS A 125 3.04 -4.70 3.92
C LYS A 125 3.56 -3.29 3.69
N SER A 126 4.80 -3.18 3.22
CA SER A 126 5.42 -1.89 2.88
C SER A 126 6.34 -2.06 1.69
N ILE A 127 6.55 -0.96 0.95
CA ILE A 127 7.37 -0.91 -0.26
C ILE A 127 8.17 0.39 -0.29
N PHE A 128 9.41 0.30 -0.75
CA PHE A 128 10.35 1.39 -0.89
C PHE A 128 11.16 1.21 -2.18
N VAL A 129 11.47 2.30 -2.86
CA VAL A 129 12.23 2.29 -4.11
C VAL A 129 13.43 3.21 -3.97
N SER A 130 14.62 2.71 -4.31
CA SER A 130 15.86 3.47 -4.28
C SER A 130 16.66 3.20 -5.54
N GLY A 131 16.70 4.20 -6.43
CA GLY A 131 17.22 4.04 -7.79
C GLY A 131 16.46 2.94 -8.51
N GLU A 132 17.18 1.93 -8.99
CA GLU A 132 16.60 0.78 -9.70
C GLU A 132 16.10 -0.33 -8.76
N ASN A 133 16.37 -0.22 -7.46
CA ASN A 133 16.05 -1.28 -6.51
C ASN A 133 14.68 -1.08 -5.88
N VAL A 134 13.86 -2.13 -5.90
CA VAL A 134 12.57 -2.20 -5.21
C VAL A 134 12.74 -3.10 -4.00
N TYR A 135 12.39 -2.56 -2.83
CA TYR A 135 12.40 -3.26 -1.55
C TYR A 135 10.97 -3.39 -1.07
N ALA A 136 10.53 -4.60 -0.76
CA ALA A 136 9.24 -4.85 -0.12
C ALA A 136 9.47 -5.62 1.18
N VAL A 137 8.75 -5.28 2.24
CA VAL A 137 8.80 -6.01 3.50
C VAL A 137 7.40 -6.50 3.86
N GLY A 138 7.32 -7.68 4.46
CA GLY A 138 6.04 -8.30 4.74
C GLY A 138 6.18 -9.60 5.49
N LYS A 139 5.25 -10.50 5.24
CA LYS A 139 5.21 -11.83 5.85
C LYS A 139 5.17 -12.92 4.78
N LYS A 140 5.73 -14.07 5.11
CA LYS A 140 5.60 -15.33 4.37
C LYS A 140 5.28 -16.44 5.38
N GLY A 141 4.03 -16.89 5.40
CA GLY A 141 3.51 -17.69 6.51
C GLY A 141 3.62 -16.93 7.83
N LEU A 142 4.42 -17.48 8.76
CA LEU A 142 4.70 -16.88 10.06
C LEU A 142 5.99 -16.02 10.06
N ASP A 143 6.79 -16.10 9.01
CA ASP A 143 8.09 -15.43 8.95
C ASP A 143 7.93 -13.98 8.50
N ILE A 144 8.67 -13.07 9.16
CA ILE A 144 8.88 -11.71 8.63
C ILE A 144 10.03 -11.78 7.63
N VAL A 145 9.77 -11.24 6.44
CA VAL A 145 10.71 -11.31 5.33
C VAL A 145 10.75 -9.98 4.60
N TYR A 146 11.82 -9.76 3.85
CA TYR A 146 11.83 -8.72 2.83
C TYR A 146 12.30 -9.29 1.50
N TRP A 147 11.90 -8.63 0.43
CA TRP A 147 12.29 -8.91 -0.93
C TRP A 147 13.06 -7.72 -1.48
N LYS A 148 14.15 -7.99 -2.20
CA LYS A 148 14.86 -7.01 -3.01
C LYS A 148 14.76 -7.46 -4.46
N ASN A 149 14.13 -6.65 -5.31
CA ASN A 149 13.92 -6.97 -6.73
C ASN A 149 13.30 -8.37 -6.93
N SER A 150 12.23 -8.66 -6.19
CA SER A 150 11.54 -9.96 -6.15
C SER A 150 12.35 -11.15 -5.62
N VAL A 151 13.59 -10.94 -5.17
CA VAL A 151 14.38 -11.98 -4.51
C VAL A 151 14.16 -11.92 -3.01
N LEU A 152 13.67 -13.02 -2.43
CA LEU A 152 13.49 -13.18 -0.99
C LEU A 152 14.85 -13.08 -0.28
N VAL A 153 14.93 -12.22 0.73
CA VAL A 153 16.08 -12.11 1.62
C VAL A 153 15.65 -12.43 3.04
N LYS A 154 16.32 -13.43 3.62
CA LYS A 154 16.03 -13.87 4.98
C LYS A 154 16.54 -12.85 5.99
N ILE A 155 15.65 -12.36 6.85
CA ILE A 155 16.04 -11.56 8.01
C ILE A 155 16.58 -12.55 9.06
N SER A 156 17.89 -12.53 9.32
CA SER A 156 18.43 -13.29 10.45
C SER A 156 17.95 -12.64 11.75
N ALA A 157 17.08 -13.32 12.48
CA ALA A 157 16.64 -12.86 13.79
C ALA A 157 17.82 -12.87 14.77
N ASN A 158 18.23 -11.70 15.25
CA ASN A 158 18.61 -11.62 16.65
C ASN A 158 17.29 -11.51 17.42
N ALA A 159 17.13 -12.39 18.40
CA ALA A 159 15.87 -12.62 19.10
C ALA A 159 15.23 -11.33 19.64
N ASP A 160 13.90 -11.33 19.61
CA ASP A 160 13.00 -10.42 20.33
C ASP A 160 12.67 -9.08 19.64
N SER A 161 11.63 -9.07 18.81
CA SER A 161 10.74 -7.90 18.77
C SER A 161 9.38 -8.26 18.17
N ARG A 162 8.37 -8.38 19.03
CA ARG A 162 6.98 -8.08 18.66
C ARG A 162 6.91 -6.59 18.36
N ASN A 163 6.95 -6.17 17.10
CA ASN A 163 6.85 -4.74 16.76
C ASN A 163 5.73 -4.48 15.75
N ASN A 164 4.66 -3.84 16.22
CA ASN A 164 3.44 -3.49 15.48
C ASN A 164 3.59 -2.18 14.67
N GLY A 165 4.82 -1.80 14.30
CA GLY A 165 5.10 -0.61 13.51
C GLY A 165 6.22 -0.90 12.51
N MET A 166 5.87 -1.39 11.33
CA MET A 166 6.82 -1.60 10.24
C MET A 166 6.73 -0.44 9.25
N GLY A 167 7.42 0.66 9.56
CA GLY A 167 7.80 1.67 8.57
C GLY A 167 9.27 1.48 8.21
N ILE A 168 9.59 1.42 6.92
CA ILE A 168 10.97 1.56 6.47
C ILE A 168 11.24 3.06 6.38
N ALA A 169 12.12 3.58 7.24
CA ALA A 169 12.64 4.94 7.12
C ALA A 169 14.15 4.84 6.87
N PHE A 170 14.62 5.31 5.71
CA PHE A 170 16.03 5.57 5.46
C PHE A 170 16.23 7.09 5.32
N LYS A 171 17.40 7.55 5.80
CA LYS A 171 17.81 8.96 5.78
C LYS A 171 17.88 9.54 4.38
#